data_AF-A0A2M7QVK8-F1
#
_entry.id   AF-A0A2M7QVK8-F1
#
_cell.length_a   1.000
_cell.length_b   1.000
_cell.length_c   1.000
_cell.angle_alpha   90.00
_cell.angle_beta   90.00
_cell.angle_gamma   90.00
#
_symmetry.space_group_name_H-M   'P 1'
#
loop_
_entity.id
_entity.type
_entity.pdbx_description
1 polymer ?
#
loop_
_entity_poly.entity_id
_entity_poly.type
_entity_poly.pdbx_seq_one_letter_code
_entity_poly.pdbx_strand_id
1 'polypeptide(L)'
;MSAKFHSLALLMTIALAYIWLQVPLLRMYSLQIFALFVLAFLVIKRFKKAKLWHILPEWASYEITLLTFAFLLLIGATGNTKSLFFPLGYVNLFFLVMTSYVPTAIIATAAIVLFHYALDPELSVATIQSISTLPIMLAIFLFARKEYDEAHLAKLAAEQAKQLLPNELDPSIQTPINAVPQVPQPAPQPVPQAENKADPLLNSTIAADQAVQNPQQTTT
;
A
#
# COMPACT_ATOMS: atom_id res chain seq x y z
N MET A 1 17.73 8.63 -11.82
CA MET A 1 17.70 7.57 -12.85
C MET A 1 16.51 7.85 -13.79
N SER A 2 16.62 7.66 -15.11
CA SER A 2 15.42 7.79 -15.97
C SER A 2 14.41 6.68 -15.62
N ALA A 3 13.10 6.99 -15.63
CA ALA A 3 12.03 6.05 -15.30
C ALA A 3 12.10 4.75 -16.13
N LYS A 4 12.48 4.86 -17.41
CA LYS A 4 12.65 3.70 -18.30
C LYS A 4 13.80 2.81 -17.85
N PHE A 5 14.94 3.41 -17.52
CA PHE A 5 16.12 2.67 -17.06
C PHE A 5 15.87 2.03 -15.70
N HIS A 6 15.16 2.70 -14.80
CA HIS A 6 14.75 2.12 -13.51
C HIS A 6 13.84 0.90 -13.68
N SER A 7 12.83 1.02 -14.54
CA SER A 7 11.92 -0.09 -14.85
C SER A 7 12.67 -1.28 -15.46
N LEU A 8 13.58 -1.03 -16.40
CA LEU A 8 14.41 -2.07 -17.01
C LEU A 8 15.31 -2.76 -15.98
N ALA A 9 15.93 -1.99 -15.08
CA ALA A 9 16.78 -2.54 -14.02
C ALA A 9 15.97 -3.43 -13.07
N LEU A 10 14.76 -3.03 -12.68
CA LEU A 10 13.86 -3.87 -11.86
C LEU A 10 13.46 -5.16 -12.59
N LEU A 11 13.07 -5.08 -13.86
CA LEU A 11 12.72 -6.26 -14.65
C LEU A 11 13.90 -7.23 -14.79
N MET A 12 15.08 -6.71 -15.12
CA MET A 12 16.30 -7.52 -15.18
C MET A 12 16.63 -8.17 -13.85
N THR A 13 16.35 -7.49 -12.74
CA THR A 13 16.58 -8.02 -11.41
C THR A 13 15.61 -9.13 -11.03
N ILE A 14 14.33 -8.99 -11.39
CA ILE A 14 13.32 -10.04 -11.22
C ILE A 14 13.69 -11.27 -12.07
N ALA A 15 14.09 -11.06 -13.32
CA ALA A 15 14.55 -12.13 -14.20
C ALA A 15 15.82 -12.81 -13.66
N LEU A 16 16.77 -12.05 -13.13
CA LEU A 16 17.99 -12.58 -12.51
C LEU A 16 17.66 -13.41 -11.27
N ALA A 17 16.73 -12.96 -10.42
CA ALA A 17 16.27 -13.73 -9.26
C ALA A 17 15.64 -15.06 -9.67
N TYR A 18 14.86 -15.06 -10.77
CA TYR A 18 14.27 -16.28 -11.32
C TYR A 18 15.36 -17.26 -11.79
N ILE A 19 16.29 -16.78 -12.64
CA ILE A 19 17.41 -17.59 -13.14
C ILE A 19 18.25 -18.15 -11.98
N TRP A 20 18.51 -17.33 -10.96
CA TRP A 20 19.23 -17.75 -9.77
C TRP A 20 18.57 -18.94 -9.07
N LEU A 21 17.24 -18.89 -8.88
CA LEU A 21 16.49 -19.94 -8.20
C LEU A 21 16.33 -21.22 -9.02
N GLN A 22 16.41 -21.13 -10.34
CA GLN A 22 16.36 -22.29 -11.24
C GLN A 22 17.63 -23.13 -11.20
N VAL A 23 18.77 -22.57 -10.77
CA VAL A 23 20.02 -23.34 -10.65
C VAL A 23 20.12 -23.95 -9.26
N PRO A 24 20.05 -25.30 -9.11
CA PRO A 24 20.02 -25.94 -7.79
C PRO A 24 21.22 -25.61 -6.90
N LEU A 25 22.39 -25.46 -7.52
CA LEU A 25 23.62 -25.09 -6.83
C LEU A 25 23.51 -23.70 -6.19
N LEU A 26 22.95 -22.71 -6.90
CA LEU A 26 22.83 -21.33 -6.42
C LEU A 26 21.73 -21.19 -5.36
N ARG A 27 20.68 -22.01 -5.43
CA ARG A 27 19.56 -21.98 -4.48
C ARG A 27 20.00 -22.25 -3.04
N MET A 28 21.01 -23.09 -2.82
CA MET A 28 21.56 -23.36 -1.48
C MET A 28 22.19 -22.13 -0.83
N TYR A 29 22.73 -21.22 -1.65
CA TYR A 29 23.36 -19.98 -1.20
C TYR A 29 22.38 -18.80 -1.11
N SER A 30 21.11 -18.96 -1.49
CA SER A 30 20.13 -17.86 -1.54
C SER A 30 19.97 -17.12 -0.21
N LEU A 31 20.00 -17.82 0.92
CA LEU A 31 19.86 -17.20 2.25
C LEU A 31 21.08 -16.37 2.64
N GLN A 32 22.28 -16.84 2.29
CA GLN A 32 23.54 -16.15 2.55
C GLN A 32 23.66 -14.91 1.67
N ILE A 33 23.28 -15.05 0.40
CA ILE A 33 23.21 -13.94 -0.55
C ILE A 33 22.18 -12.91 -0.09
N PHE A 34 20.98 -13.33 0.32
CA PHE A 34 20.01 -12.44 0.94
C PHE A 34 20.63 -11.61 2.08
N ALA A 35 21.31 -12.27 3.03
CA ALA A 35 21.97 -11.60 4.14
C ALA A 35 23.07 -10.63 3.67
N LEU A 36 23.84 -11.01 2.65
CA LEU A 36 24.86 -10.16 2.04
C LEU A 36 24.26 -8.90 1.41
N PHE A 37 23.14 -9.02 0.68
CA PHE A 37 22.45 -7.88 0.07
C PHE A 37 21.82 -6.96 1.11
N VAL A 38 21.23 -7.51 2.18
CA VAL A 38 20.73 -6.71 3.31
C VAL A 38 21.88 -5.97 3.99
N LEU A 39 23.00 -6.64 4.24
CA LEU A 39 24.19 -6.02 4.80
C LEU A 39 24.74 -4.92 3.89
N ALA A 40 24.83 -5.18 2.58
CA ALA A 40 25.26 -4.19 1.60
C ALA A 40 24.34 -2.96 1.59
N PHE A 41 23.02 -3.15 1.66
CA PHE A 41 22.05 -2.07 1.79
C PHE A 41 22.29 -1.22 3.05
N LEU A 42 22.50 -1.86 4.20
CA LEU A 42 22.82 -1.17 5.46
C LEU A 42 24.15 -0.40 5.40
N VAL A 43 25.17 -0.98 4.76
CA VAL A 43 26.49 -0.37 4.58
C VAL A 43 26.41 0.86 3.67
N ILE A 44 25.73 0.77 2.53
CA ILE A 44 25.50 1.90 1.61
C ILE A 44 24.81 3.04 2.37
N LYS A 45 23.77 2.71 3.14
CA LYS A 45 23.02 3.67 3.93
C LYS A 45 23.88 4.33 5.02
N ARG A 46 24.77 3.56 5.66
CA ARG A 46 25.73 4.06 6.66
C ARG A 46 26.68 5.08 6.03
N PHE A 47 27.18 4.82 4.82
CA PHE A 47 28.07 5.75 4.11
C PHE A 47 27.37 7.04 3.66
N LYS A 48 26.08 6.99 3.30
CA LYS A 48 25.29 8.16 2.94
C LYS A 48 24.96 9.09 4.12
N LYS A 49 25.40 8.80 5.36
CA LYS A 49 25.05 9.52 6.61
C LYS A 49 23.54 9.72 6.80
N ALA A 50 22.71 8.94 6.11
CA ALA A 50 21.27 9.01 6.27
C ALA A 50 20.90 8.59 7.70
N LYS A 51 19.96 9.29 8.33
CA LYS A 51 19.43 8.89 9.64
C LYS A 51 18.87 7.47 9.50
N LEU A 52 19.22 6.57 10.42
CA LEU A 52 18.78 5.16 10.41
C LEU A 52 17.25 5.02 10.25
N TRP A 53 16.50 5.99 10.80
CA TRP A 53 15.05 6.12 10.74
C TRP A 53 14.47 6.34 9.33
N HIS A 54 15.28 6.76 8.35
CA HIS A 54 14.86 6.88 6.96
C HIS A 54 14.90 5.51 6.28
N ILE A 55 14.03 4.58 6.71
CA ILE A 55 14.01 3.18 6.25
C ILE A 55 13.65 3.08 4.77
N LEU A 56 12.89 4.04 4.24
CA LEU A 56 12.53 4.06 2.82
C LEU A 56 13.77 4.19 1.93
N PRO A 57 13.88 3.34 0.89
CA PRO A 57 14.84 3.52 -0.17
C PRO A 57 14.74 4.91 -0.81
N GLU A 58 15.86 5.41 -1.31
CA GLU A 58 15.85 6.65 -2.08
C GLU A 58 15.02 6.50 -3.37
N TRP A 59 14.33 7.56 -3.77
CA TRP A 59 13.42 7.55 -4.91
C TRP A 59 14.12 7.20 -6.23
N ALA A 60 13.58 6.22 -6.96
CA ALA A 60 14.10 5.68 -8.21
C ALA A 60 15.60 5.31 -8.16
N SER A 61 16.04 4.73 -7.04
CA SER A 61 17.43 4.36 -6.79
C SER A 61 17.70 2.87 -7.02
N TYR A 62 18.97 2.48 -6.99
CA TYR A 62 19.37 1.06 -7.02
C TYR A 62 19.03 0.31 -5.74
N GLU A 63 18.74 1.02 -4.65
CA GLU A 63 18.45 0.41 -3.34
C GLU A 63 17.19 -0.44 -3.39
N ILE A 64 16.12 0.06 -4.02
CA ILE A 64 14.87 -0.71 -4.19
C ILE A 64 15.07 -1.93 -5.09
N THR A 65 15.96 -1.83 -6.09
CA THR A 65 16.30 -2.94 -6.97
C THR A 65 17.00 -4.06 -6.20
N LEU A 66 18.02 -3.72 -5.40
CA LEU A 66 18.72 -4.67 -4.53
C LEU A 66 17.79 -5.30 -3.50
N LEU A 67 16.90 -4.50 -2.91
CA LEU A 67 15.94 -4.96 -1.92
C LEU A 67 14.91 -5.92 -2.54
N THR A 68 14.42 -5.59 -3.75
CA THR A 68 13.51 -6.45 -4.52
C THR A 68 14.19 -7.79 -4.83
N PHE A 69 15.45 -7.77 -5.29
CA PHE A 69 16.23 -8.99 -5.51
C PHE A 69 16.31 -9.86 -4.26
N ALA A 70 16.69 -9.25 -3.13
CA ALA A 70 16.86 -9.92 -1.86
C ALA A 70 15.55 -10.58 -1.40
N PHE A 71 14.44 -9.84 -1.41
CA PHE A 71 13.15 -10.38 -1.02
C PHE A 71 12.67 -11.49 -1.94
N LEU A 72 12.82 -11.35 -3.27
CA LEU A 72 12.43 -12.41 -4.21
C LEU A 72 13.27 -13.67 -4.03
N LEU A 73 14.58 -13.55 -3.80
CA LEU A 73 15.42 -14.70 -3.48
C LEU A 73 14.98 -15.39 -2.19
N LEU A 74 14.73 -14.62 -1.13
CA LEU A 74 14.31 -15.18 0.15
C LEU A 74 12.97 -15.92 0.02
N ILE A 75 11.96 -15.27 -0.56
CA ILE A 75 10.62 -15.84 -0.70
C ILE A 75 10.66 -17.05 -1.63
N GLY A 76 11.30 -16.94 -2.80
CA GLY A 76 11.37 -18.02 -3.77
C GLY A 76 12.16 -19.23 -3.27
N ALA A 77 13.28 -19.02 -2.56
CA ALA A 77 14.08 -20.13 -2.03
C ALA A 77 13.35 -20.91 -0.92
N THR A 78 12.53 -20.22 -0.12
CA THR A 78 11.87 -20.76 1.10
C THR A 78 10.49 -21.37 0.86
N GLY A 79 10.08 -21.57 -0.40
CA GLY A 79 8.80 -22.22 -0.73
C GLY A 79 7.75 -21.28 -1.33
N ASN A 80 8.16 -20.11 -1.80
CA ASN A 80 7.35 -19.22 -2.64
C ASN A 80 6.04 -18.78 -1.94
N THR A 81 4.88 -18.99 -2.55
CA THR A 81 3.55 -18.64 -2.01
C THR A 81 3.18 -19.40 -0.75
N LYS A 82 3.79 -20.57 -0.51
CA LYS A 82 3.58 -21.41 0.67
C LYS A 82 4.54 -21.04 1.83
N SER A 83 5.46 -20.10 1.60
CA SER A 83 6.47 -19.68 2.58
C SER A 83 5.90 -18.75 3.64
N LEU A 84 6.39 -18.89 4.88
CA LEU A 84 6.16 -17.94 5.97
C LEU A 84 6.66 -16.52 5.63
N PHE A 85 7.61 -16.40 4.69
CA PHE A 85 8.18 -15.13 4.27
C PHE A 85 7.40 -14.43 3.15
N PHE A 86 6.35 -15.06 2.58
CA PHE A 86 5.54 -14.45 1.53
C PHE A 86 4.99 -13.05 1.88
N PRO A 87 4.58 -12.75 3.14
CA PRO A 87 4.17 -11.40 3.52
C PRO A 87 5.23 -10.31 3.33
N LEU A 88 6.53 -10.67 3.27
CA LEU A 88 7.58 -9.71 2.92
C LEU A 88 7.44 -9.20 1.48
N GLY A 89 6.73 -9.92 0.61
CA GLY A 89 6.34 -9.46 -0.72
C GLY A 89 5.47 -8.20 -0.65
N TYR A 90 4.58 -8.09 0.35
CA TYR A 90 3.78 -6.87 0.56
C TYR A 90 4.64 -5.70 1.06
N VAL A 91 5.63 -5.99 1.92
CA VAL A 91 6.61 -4.97 2.36
C VAL A 91 7.45 -4.48 1.20
N ASN A 92 7.91 -5.39 0.34
CA ASN A 92 8.61 -5.04 -0.90
C ASN A 92 7.72 -4.18 -1.81
N LEU A 93 6.46 -4.57 -1.98
CA LEU A 93 5.49 -3.86 -2.81
C LEU A 93 5.22 -2.46 -2.26
N PHE A 94 5.11 -2.29 -0.94
CA PHE A 94 4.99 -0.99 -0.29
C PHE A 94 6.18 -0.09 -0.64
N PHE A 95 7.42 -0.57 -0.44
CA PHE A 95 8.60 0.21 -0.79
C PHE A 95 8.63 0.53 -2.29
N LEU A 96 8.37 -0.45 -3.14
CA LEU A 96 8.32 -0.28 -4.58
C LEU A 96 7.34 0.83 -4.98
N VAL A 97 6.12 0.83 -4.42
CA VAL A 97 5.12 1.86 -4.71
C VAL A 97 5.56 3.21 -4.20
N MET A 98 6.12 3.32 -3.00
CA MET A 98 6.52 4.61 -2.43
C MET A 98 7.78 5.21 -3.09
N THR A 99 8.67 4.37 -3.63
CA THR A 99 9.99 4.81 -4.09
C THR A 99 10.21 4.70 -5.60
N SER A 100 9.17 4.40 -6.40
CA SER A 100 9.29 4.32 -7.87
C SER A 100 8.23 5.16 -8.58
N TYR A 101 8.21 5.15 -9.90
CA TYR A 101 7.12 5.76 -10.67
C TYR A 101 5.92 4.81 -10.72
N VAL A 102 4.69 5.34 -10.74
CA VAL A 102 3.45 4.54 -10.85
C VAL A 102 3.50 3.48 -11.96
N PRO A 103 3.84 3.81 -13.23
CA PRO A 103 3.93 2.79 -14.28
C PRO A 103 5.00 1.74 -13.99
N THR A 104 6.12 2.12 -13.38
CA THR A 104 7.19 1.20 -12.98
C THR A 104 6.70 0.22 -11.91
N ALA A 105 5.97 0.70 -10.91
CA ALA A 105 5.41 -0.14 -9.86
C ALA A 105 4.41 -1.16 -10.43
N ILE A 106 3.54 -0.74 -11.35
CA ILE A 106 2.57 -1.64 -12.02
C ILE A 106 3.30 -2.73 -12.81
N ILE A 107 4.25 -2.34 -13.67
CA ILE A 107 5.01 -3.28 -14.51
C ILE A 107 5.82 -4.25 -13.64
N ALA A 108 6.51 -3.74 -12.62
CA ALA A 108 7.30 -4.58 -11.72
C ALA A 108 6.41 -5.52 -10.89
N THR A 109 5.22 -5.10 -10.46
CA THR A 109 4.26 -5.97 -9.77
C THR A 109 3.77 -7.08 -10.67
N ALA A 110 3.44 -6.77 -11.93
CA ALA A 110 3.06 -7.79 -12.91
C ALA A 110 4.19 -8.81 -13.13
N ALA A 111 5.45 -8.34 -13.19
CA ALA A 111 6.61 -9.21 -13.28
C ALA A 111 6.84 -10.05 -12.00
N ILE A 112 6.58 -9.50 -10.81
CA ILE A 112 6.64 -10.24 -9.53
C ILE A 112 5.55 -11.32 -9.47
N VAL A 113 4.33 -11.01 -9.89
CA VAL A 113 3.23 -11.98 -10.03
C VAL A 113 3.63 -13.12 -10.98
N LEU A 114 4.19 -12.76 -12.14
CA LEU A 114 4.68 -13.74 -13.11
C LEU A 114 5.84 -14.57 -12.56
N PHE A 115 6.75 -13.95 -11.79
CA PHE A 115 7.84 -14.64 -11.10
C PHE A 115 7.33 -15.70 -10.14
N HIS A 116 6.35 -15.35 -9.28
CA HIS A 116 5.78 -16.30 -8.33
C HIS A 116 5.06 -17.45 -9.04
N TYR A 117 4.34 -17.16 -10.12
CA TYR A 117 3.70 -18.18 -10.95
C TYR A 117 4.71 -19.08 -11.67
N ALA A 118 5.80 -18.52 -12.21
CA ALA A 118 6.81 -19.28 -12.95
C ALA A 118 7.63 -20.23 -12.06
N LEU A 119 7.74 -19.96 -10.77
CA LEU A 119 8.42 -20.84 -9.81
C LEU A 119 7.58 -22.04 -9.35
N ASP A 120 6.26 -21.91 -9.34
CA ASP A 120 5.31 -22.98 -8.97
C ASP A 120 4.08 -22.88 -9.89
N PRO A 121 4.13 -23.50 -11.09
CA PRO A 121 3.07 -23.38 -12.09
C PRO A 121 1.81 -24.19 -11.73
N GLU A 122 1.77 -24.83 -10.57
CA GLU A 122 0.57 -25.54 -10.11
C GLU A 122 -0.56 -24.55 -9.80
N LEU A 123 -1.62 -24.61 -10.63
CA LEU A 123 -2.83 -23.79 -10.50
C LEU A 123 -3.76 -24.31 -9.40
N SER A 124 -3.26 -24.34 -8.17
CA SER A 124 -4.09 -24.50 -6.98
C SER A 124 -4.87 -23.20 -6.72
N VAL A 125 -6.12 -23.33 -6.28
CA VAL A 125 -6.95 -22.19 -5.84
C VAL A 125 -6.23 -21.36 -4.77
N ALA A 126 -5.50 -22.02 -3.86
CA ALA A 126 -4.74 -21.33 -2.81
C ALA A 126 -3.56 -20.51 -3.38
N THR A 127 -2.87 -21.03 -4.41
CA THR A 127 -1.79 -20.32 -5.10
C THR A 127 -2.34 -19.09 -5.83
N ILE A 128 -3.44 -19.25 -6.56
CA ILE A 128 -4.09 -18.15 -7.28
C ILE A 128 -4.53 -17.07 -6.29
N GLN A 129 -5.20 -17.45 -5.21
CA GLN A 129 -5.62 -16.51 -4.17
C GLN A 129 -4.43 -15.73 -3.60
N SER A 130 -3.33 -16.42 -3.29
CA SER A 130 -2.13 -15.79 -2.71
C SER A 130 -1.42 -14.86 -3.69
N ILE A 131 -1.35 -15.20 -4.98
CA ILE A 131 -0.71 -14.34 -5.99
C ILE A 131 -1.61 -13.15 -6.34
N SER A 132 -2.93 -13.34 -6.39
CA SER A 132 -3.92 -12.29 -6.66
C SER A 132 -3.98 -11.22 -5.58
N THR A 133 -3.51 -11.49 -4.36
CA THR A 133 -3.43 -10.44 -3.33
C THR A 133 -2.41 -9.35 -3.71
N LEU A 134 -1.35 -9.65 -4.47
CA LEU A 134 -0.34 -8.67 -4.87
C LEU A 134 -0.92 -7.50 -5.70
N PRO A 135 -1.66 -7.74 -6.81
CA PRO A 135 -2.27 -6.64 -7.56
C PRO A 135 -3.38 -5.92 -6.78
N ILE A 136 -4.09 -6.62 -5.88
CA ILE A 136 -5.08 -5.98 -5.00
C ILE A 136 -4.36 -5.01 -4.04
N MET A 137 -3.28 -5.46 -3.39
CA MET A 137 -2.47 -4.63 -2.52
C MET A 137 -1.79 -3.49 -3.26
N LEU A 138 -1.38 -3.69 -4.52
CA LEU A 138 -0.86 -2.63 -5.37
C LEU A 138 -1.90 -1.51 -5.53
N ALA A 139 -3.16 -1.84 -5.80
CA ALA A 139 -4.22 -0.84 -5.94
C ALA A 139 -4.40 -0.03 -4.65
N ILE A 140 -4.40 -0.70 -3.49
CA ILE A 140 -4.49 -0.05 -2.17
C ILE A 140 -3.29 0.86 -1.93
N PHE A 141 -2.07 0.41 -2.21
CA PHE A 141 -0.87 1.22 -2.00
C PHE A 141 -0.76 2.39 -2.98
N LEU A 142 -1.21 2.24 -4.22
CA LEU A 142 -1.27 3.35 -5.18
C LEU A 142 -2.25 4.42 -4.70
N PHE A 143 -3.39 4.02 -4.16
CA PHE A 143 -4.33 4.94 -3.53
C PHE A 143 -3.70 5.65 -2.32
N ALA A 144 -3.11 4.88 -1.40
CA ALA A 144 -2.44 5.46 -0.22
C ALA A 144 -1.31 6.43 -0.59
N ARG A 145 -0.56 6.12 -1.66
CA ARG A 145 0.47 7.02 -2.20
C ARG A 145 -0.13 8.31 -2.74
N LYS A 146 -1.23 8.22 -3.49
CA LYS A 146 -1.91 9.40 -4.04
C LYS A 146 -2.34 10.35 -2.91
N GLU A 147 -2.97 9.82 -1.87
CA GLU A 147 -3.39 10.61 -0.70
C GLU A 147 -2.18 11.22 0.03
N TYR A 148 -1.08 10.46 0.16
CA TYR A 148 0.16 10.97 0.76
C TYR A 148 0.76 12.14 -0.05
N ASP A 149 0.81 12.02 -1.38
CA ASP A 149 1.35 13.04 -2.26
C ASP A 149 0.48 14.32 -2.21
N GLU A 150 -0.86 14.20 -2.19
CA GLU A 150 -1.78 15.33 -2.05
C GLU A 150 -1.64 16.04 -0.70
N ALA A 151 -1.58 15.29 0.41
CA ALA A 151 -1.38 15.85 1.74
C ALA A 151 -0.02 16.55 1.87
N HIS A 152 1.03 16.00 1.28
CA HIS A 152 2.36 16.62 1.27
C HIS A 152 2.35 17.93 0.47
N LEU A 153 1.71 17.97 -0.68
CA LEU A 153 1.60 19.19 -1.50
C LEU A 153 0.79 20.28 -0.78
N ALA A 154 -0.33 19.92 -0.14
CA ALA A 154 -1.13 20.85 0.64
C ALA A 154 -0.32 21.45 1.81
N LYS A 155 0.50 20.65 2.48
CA LYS A 155 1.39 21.11 3.54
C LYS A 155 2.43 22.12 3.03
N LEU A 156 3.06 21.84 1.90
CA LEU A 156 4.03 22.76 1.29
C LEU A 156 3.38 24.09 0.90
N ALA A 157 2.17 24.06 0.31
CA ALA A 157 1.43 25.26 -0.04
C ALA A 157 1.06 26.10 1.20
N ALA A 158 0.64 25.45 2.30
CA ALA A 158 0.35 26.12 3.56
C ALA A 158 1.61 26.76 4.19
N GLU A 159 2.76 26.08 4.14
CA GLU A 159 4.03 26.61 4.61
C GLU A 159 4.49 27.83 3.78
N GLN A 160 4.33 27.78 2.46
CA GLN A 160 4.62 28.92 1.57
C GLN A 160 3.69 30.11 1.84
N ALA A 161 2.39 29.89 1.98
CA ALA A 161 1.44 30.96 2.33
C ALA A 161 1.81 31.64 3.65
N LYS A 162 2.22 30.84 4.66
CA LYS A 162 2.67 31.37 5.95
C LYS A 162 3.98 32.15 5.86
N GLN A 163 4.87 31.83 4.92
CA GLN A 163 6.10 32.58 4.67
C GLN A 163 5.88 33.87 3.87
N LEU A 164 4.79 34.00 3.11
CA LEU A 164 4.45 35.19 2.31
C LEU A 164 3.62 36.23 3.09
N LEU A 165 2.82 35.79 4.06
CA LEU A 165 2.02 36.68 4.93
C LEU A 165 2.77 37.52 6.00
N PRO A 166 4.08 37.36 6.35
CA PRO A 166 4.73 38.21 7.36
C PRO A 166 5.06 39.65 6.92
N ASN A 167 4.95 40.00 5.63
CA ASN A 167 5.38 41.31 5.10
C ASN A 167 4.25 42.26 4.63
N GLU A 168 2.97 41.88 4.75
CA GLU A 168 1.80 42.69 4.34
C GLU A 168 0.88 43.05 5.52
N LEU A 169 1.43 43.12 6.74
CA LEU A 169 0.79 43.83 7.85
C LEU A 169 1.64 45.06 8.16
N ASP A 170 1.53 46.06 7.29
CA ASP A 170 1.86 47.43 7.66
C ASP A 170 0.89 47.83 8.79
N PRO A 171 1.37 48.09 10.03
CA PRO A 171 0.51 48.47 11.14
C PRO A 171 -0.16 49.85 10.97
N SER A 172 0.08 50.56 9.86
CA SER A 172 -0.44 51.91 9.62
C SER A 172 -1.86 51.99 9.03
N ILE A 173 -2.49 50.88 8.59
CA ILE A 173 -3.92 50.87 8.23
C ILE A 173 -4.75 50.30 9.38
N GLN A 174 -4.73 50.99 10.52
CA GLN A 174 -5.83 50.93 11.48
C GLN A 174 -6.93 51.87 10.98
N THR A 175 -7.79 51.37 10.11
CA THR A 175 -9.10 52.01 9.91
C THR A 175 -9.92 51.81 11.19
N PRO A 176 -10.41 52.88 11.83
CA PRO A 176 -11.17 52.75 13.07
C PRO A 176 -12.43 51.93 12.83
N ILE A 177 -12.54 50.84 13.58
CA ILE A 177 -13.75 50.00 13.70
C ILE A 177 -14.79 50.84 14.43
N ASN A 178 -15.57 51.63 13.69
CA ASN A 178 -16.87 52.12 14.13
C ASN A 178 -17.73 52.37 12.88
N ALA A 179 -18.91 51.75 12.88
CA ALA A 179 -19.95 51.77 11.83
C ALA A 179 -19.76 50.79 10.65
N VAL A 180 -20.13 49.52 10.85
CA VAL A 180 -20.92 48.79 9.85
C VAL A 180 -22.17 48.21 10.53
N PRO A 181 -23.39 48.37 9.96
CA PRO A 181 -24.66 47.96 10.54
C PRO A 181 -24.77 46.45 10.82
N GLN A 182 -25.51 46.09 11.87
CA GLN A 182 -25.91 44.71 12.16
C GLN A 182 -26.59 44.07 10.93
N VAL A 183 -25.95 43.04 10.38
CA VAL A 183 -26.57 42.14 9.40
C VAL A 183 -27.60 41.29 10.15
N PRO A 184 -28.87 41.21 9.68
CA PRO A 184 -29.88 40.36 10.30
C PRO A 184 -29.43 38.91 10.36
N GLN A 185 -29.53 38.30 11.54
CA GLN A 185 -29.34 36.85 11.73
C GLN A 185 -30.24 36.08 10.75
N PRO A 186 -29.68 35.12 9.98
CA PRO A 186 -30.50 34.19 9.22
C PRO A 186 -31.32 33.35 10.21
N ALA A 187 -32.63 33.29 10.00
CA ALA A 187 -33.53 32.44 10.76
C ALA A 187 -33.01 30.98 10.76
N PRO A 188 -33.17 30.23 11.87
CA PRO A 188 -32.77 28.84 11.93
C PRO A 188 -33.45 28.05 10.81
N GLN A 189 -32.65 27.47 9.91
CA GLN A 189 -33.16 26.54 8.92
C GLN A 189 -33.77 25.33 9.64
N PRO A 190 -34.98 24.90 9.25
CA PRO A 190 -35.59 23.71 9.84
C PRO A 190 -34.74 22.49 9.49
N VAL A 191 -34.37 21.75 10.53
CA VAL A 191 -33.78 20.42 10.45
C VAL A 191 -34.64 19.57 9.51
N PRO A 192 -34.07 18.91 8.48
CA PRO A 192 -34.80 17.91 7.72
C PRO A 192 -35.30 16.84 8.68
N GLN A 193 -36.63 16.79 8.87
CA GLN A 193 -37.27 15.67 9.54
C GLN A 193 -36.88 14.42 8.78
N ALA A 194 -36.24 13.48 9.46
CA ALA A 194 -36.08 12.12 8.98
C ALA A 194 -37.49 11.58 8.71
N GLU A 195 -37.83 11.44 7.43
CA GLU A 195 -39.02 10.75 6.96
C GLU A 195 -38.86 9.28 7.34
N ASN A 196 -39.37 8.96 8.54
CA ASN A 196 -39.56 7.61 9.03
C ASN A 196 -40.70 6.97 8.22
N LYS A 197 -40.38 6.54 7.01
CA LYS A 197 -41.25 5.70 6.20
C LYS A 197 -40.99 4.26 6.63
N ALA A 198 -41.74 3.85 7.65
CA ALA A 198 -41.88 2.47 8.03
C ALA A 198 -42.47 1.70 6.83
N ASP A 199 -41.67 0.81 6.24
CA ASP A 199 -42.15 -0.23 5.34
C ASP A 199 -42.94 -1.28 6.15
N PRO A 200 -44.24 -1.49 5.91
CA PRO A 200 -45.04 -2.45 6.66
C PRO A 200 -45.01 -3.87 6.07
N LEU A 201 -43.92 -4.28 5.40
CA LEU A 201 -43.82 -5.60 4.73
C LEU A 201 -42.80 -6.57 5.32
N LEU A 202 -42.26 -6.30 6.51
CA LEU A 202 -41.30 -7.19 7.19
C LEU A 202 -41.82 -7.82 8.49
N ASN A 203 -43.15 -8.00 8.62
CA ASN A 203 -43.76 -8.58 9.83
C ASN A 203 -44.64 -9.82 9.58
N SER A 204 -44.46 -10.54 8.47
CA SER A 204 -45.24 -11.75 8.15
C SER A 204 -44.41 -13.02 7.92
N THR A 205 -43.10 -13.04 8.22
CA THR A 205 -42.24 -14.23 7.94
C THR A 205 -41.46 -14.74 9.16
N ILE A 206 -41.89 -14.41 10.40
CA ILE A 206 -41.32 -15.00 11.63
C ILE A 206 -42.37 -15.76 12.47
N ALA A 207 -43.61 -15.88 12.00
CA ALA A 207 -44.70 -16.54 12.73
C ALA A 207 -45.06 -17.96 12.22
N ALA A 208 -44.19 -18.64 11.47
CA ALA A 208 -44.54 -19.93 10.84
C ALA A 208 -43.61 -21.12 11.15
N ASP A 209 -42.55 -20.98 11.97
CA ASP A 209 -41.59 -22.10 12.17
C ASP A 209 -41.29 -22.43 13.65
N GLN A 210 -42.20 -22.08 14.57
CA GLN A 210 -42.17 -22.56 15.97
C GLN A 210 -43.28 -23.56 16.30
N ALA A 211 -43.88 -24.18 15.28
CA ALA A 211 -44.92 -25.19 15.44
C ALA A 211 -44.48 -26.57 14.94
N VAL A 212 -43.30 -27.05 15.36
CA VAL A 212 -43.03 -28.50 15.39
C VAL A 212 -42.35 -28.84 16.72
N GLN A 213 -43.19 -28.90 17.74
CA GLN A 213 -42.94 -29.67 18.95
C GLN A 213 -42.68 -31.14 18.57
N ASN A 214 -41.52 -31.64 19.01
CA ASN A 214 -41.38 -32.84 19.84
C ASN A 214 -42.54 -33.86 19.79
N PRO A 215 -42.24 -35.12 19.44
CA PRO A 215 -42.64 -36.18 20.36
C PRO A 215 -41.53 -37.21 20.63
N GLN A 216 -41.30 -37.44 21.92
CA GLN A 216 -41.24 -38.73 22.62
C GLN A 216 -40.42 -39.86 21.98
N GLN A 217 -39.32 -40.30 22.61
CA GLN A 217 -39.33 -41.37 23.62
C GLN A 217 -40.28 -42.54 23.31
N THR A 218 -39.71 -43.66 22.83
CA THR A 218 -40.04 -45.02 23.31
C THR A 218 -38.97 -46.02 22.87
N THR A 219 -38.44 -46.78 23.85
CA THR A 219 -38.15 -48.24 23.85
C THR A 219 -37.94 -48.95 22.50
N THR A 220 -36.94 -49.82 22.29
CA THR A 220 -36.42 -50.94 23.11
C THR A 220 -35.16 -51.47 22.43
#